data_AF-A0A6C0B3J2-F1
#
_entry.id   AF-A0A6C0B3J2-F1
#
_cell.length_a   1.000
_cell.length_b   1.000
_cell.length_c   1.000
_cell.angle_alpha   90.00
_cell.angle_beta   90.00
_cell.angle_gamma   90.00
#
_symmetry.space_group_name_H-M   'P 1'
#
loop_
_entity.id
_entity.type
_entity.pdbx_description
1 polymer ?
#
loop_
_entity_poly.entity_id
_entity_poly.type
_entity_poly.pdbx_seq_one_letter_code
_entity_poly.pdbx_strand_id
1 'polypeptide(L)'
;MTINRIEQMKKIQSDALELFGRKNADYGDAFAKYGVIGVLMRIEDKIQRSLSITKNGVNLVNDEGIRDTLLDLHNYAAMALMLLDE
;
A
#
# COMPACT_ATOMS: atom_id res chain seq x y z
N MET A 1 29.57 1.28 -7.53
CA MET A 1 28.76 2.47 -7.20
C MET A 1 27.91 2.11 -6.00
N THR A 2 28.10 2.77 -4.86
CA THR A 2 27.40 2.44 -3.61
C THR A 2 25.92 2.78 -3.76
N ILE A 3 25.05 1.84 -3.40
CA ILE A 3 23.60 2.07 -3.45
C ILE A 3 23.24 3.17 -2.44
N ASN A 4 22.68 4.29 -2.92
CA ASN A 4 22.14 5.33 -2.06
C ASN A 4 20.70 4.94 -1.64
N ARG A 5 20.55 4.44 -0.41
CA ARG A 5 19.26 3.99 0.12
C ARG A 5 18.26 5.13 0.34
N ILE A 6 18.74 6.33 0.62
CA ILE A 6 17.87 7.51 0.77
C ILE A 6 17.22 7.85 -0.56
N GLU A 7 17.99 7.88 -1.66
CA GLU A 7 17.44 8.14 -3.00
C GLU A 7 16.48 7.03 -3.45
N GLN A 8 16.74 5.77 -3.10
CA GLN A 8 15.79 4.68 -3.34
C GLN A 8 14.47 4.90 -2.58
N MET A 9 14.53 5.25 -1.29
CA MET A 9 13.33 5.52 -0.50
C MET A 9 12.54 6.72 -1.05
N LYS A 10 13.22 7.81 -1.42
CA LYS A 10 12.58 8.97 -2.06
C LYS A 10 11.84 8.60 -3.33
N LYS A 11 12.45 7.75 -4.17
CA LYS A 11 11.80 7.28 -5.40
C LYS A 11 10.55 6.44 -5.09
N ILE A 12 10.62 5.54 -4.10
CA ILE A 12 9.47 4.74 -3.65
C ILE A 12 8.34 5.63 -3.12
N GLN A 13 8.65 6.61 -2.27
CA GLN A 13 7.67 7.55 -1.72
C GLN A 13 7.00 8.39 -2.83
N SER A 14 7.76 8.82 -3.84
CA SER A 14 7.21 9.53 -5.00
C SER A 14 6.25 8.66 -5.80
N ASP A 15 6.61 7.40 -6.09
CA ASP A 15 5.74 6.45 -6.78
C ASP A 15 4.47 6.16 -5.95
N ALA A 16 4.62 6.02 -4.64
CA ALA A 16 3.51 5.76 -3.71
C ALA A 16 2.54 6.94 -3.64
N LEU A 17 3.04 8.18 -3.60
CA LEU A 17 2.23 9.39 -3.64
C LEU A 17 1.44 9.52 -4.94
N GLU A 18 2.06 9.23 -6.09
CA GLU A 18 1.36 9.21 -7.38
C GLU A 18 0.23 8.17 -7.37
N LEU A 19 0.52 6.95 -6.88
CA LEU A 19 -0.47 5.89 -6.76
C LEU A 19 -1.63 6.27 -5.82
N PHE A 20 -1.32 6.88 -4.67
CA PHE A 20 -2.33 7.39 -3.75
C PHE A 20 -3.20 8.44 -4.43
N GLY A 21 -2.60 9.42 -5.13
CA GLY A 21 -3.34 10.46 -5.85
C GLY A 21 -4.32 9.89 -6.87
N ARG A 22 -3.89 8.89 -7.67
CA ARG A 22 -4.78 8.19 -8.62
C ARG A 22 -5.93 7.48 -7.91
N LYS A 23 -5.64 6.66 -6.89
CA LYS A 23 -6.68 5.92 -6.14
C LYS A 23 -7.63 6.87 -5.39
N ASN A 24 -7.13 7.98 -4.87
CA ASN A 24 -7.95 8.96 -4.17
C ASN A 24 -8.87 9.72 -5.14
N ALA A 25 -8.43 9.95 -6.39
CA ALA A 25 -9.31 10.49 -7.42
C ALA A 25 -10.46 9.52 -7.77
N ASP A 26 -10.20 8.21 -7.76
CA ASP A 26 -11.19 7.18 -8.08
C ASP A 26 -12.16 6.89 -6.92
N TYR A 27 -11.68 6.89 -5.67
CA TYR A 27 -12.44 6.43 -4.50
C TYR A 27 -12.71 7.51 -3.44
N GLY A 28 -12.10 8.69 -3.56
CA GLY A 28 -12.10 9.72 -2.51
C GLY A 28 -11.55 9.21 -1.17
N ASP A 29 -11.95 9.86 -0.07
CA ASP A 29 -11.53 9.52 1.30
C ASP A 29 -12.20 8.24 1.85
N ALA A 30 -12.51 7.26 1.00
CA ALA A 30 -13.10 5.98 1.40
C ALA A 30 -12.25 5.22 2.43
N PHE A 31 -10.96 5.51 2.52
CA PHE A 31 -10.07 4.93 3.53
C PHE A 31 -10.41 5.41 4.95
N ALA A 32 -10.87 6.66 5.11
CA ALA A 32 -11.15 7.30 6.39
C ALA A 32 -12.44 6.81 7.09
N LYS A 33 -13.34 6.14 6.35
CA LYS A 33 -14.69 5.76 6.80
C LYS A 33 -14.75 5.09 8.19
N TYR A 34 -13.78 4.26 8.52
CA TYR A 34 -13.73 3.53 9.80
C TYR A 34 -12.50 3.91 10.64
N GLY A 35 -11.93 5.09 10.37
CA GLY A 35 -10.73 5.58 11.03
C GLY A 35 -9.53 4.64 10.88
N VAL A 36 -8.58 4.80 11.79
CA VAL A 36 -7.32 4.04 11.85
C VAL A 36 -7.55 2.52 11.86
N ILE A 37 -8.55 2.05 12.61
CA ILE A 37 -8.88 0.61 12.70
C ILE A 37 -9.29 0.06 11.33
N GLY A 38 -10.08 0.81 10.55
CA GLY A 38 -10.44 0.43 9.20
C GLY A 38 -9.25 0.31 8.25
N VAL A 39 -8.22 1.13 8.45
CA VAL A 39 -6.98 1.07 7.66
C VAL A 39 -6.15 -0.16 8.06
N LEU A 40 -6.04 -0.46 9.36
CA LEU A 40 -5.35 -1.65 9.85
C LEU A 40 -5.99 -2.96 9.35
N MET A 41 -7.32 -3.03 9.32
CA MET A 41 -8.04 -4.17 8.73
C MET A 41 -7.69 -4.36 7.24
N ARG A 42 -7.61 -3.26 6.46
CA ARG A 42 -7.22 -3.34 5.05
C ARG A 42 -5.78 -3.83 4.87
N ILE A 43 -4.87 -3.46 5.77
CA ILE A 43 -3.50 -3.97 5.80
C ILE A 43 -3.50 -5.48 6.02
N GLU A 44 -4.24 -5.96 7.02
CA GLU A 44 -4.38 -7.39 7.31
C GLU A 44 -4.91 -8.15 6.08
N ASP A 45 -6.03 -7.71 5.50
CA ASP A 45 -6.64 -8.32 4.31
C ASP A 45 -5.67 -8.40 3.13
N LYS A 46 -4.84 -7.37 2.95
CA LYS A 46 -3.86 -7.32 1.85
C LYS A 46 -2.72 -8.32 2.11
N ILE A 47 -2.19 -8.38 3.34
CA ILE A 47 -1.14 -9.33 3.72
C ILE A 47 -1.64 -10.78 3.57
N GLN A 48 -2.83 -11.10 4.07
CA GLN A 48 -3.39 -12.45 3.97
C GLN A 48 -3.56 -12.89 2.52
N ARG A 49 -3.99 -11.98 1.63
CA ARG A 49 -4.06 -12.25 0.19
C ARG A 49 -2.69 -12.57 -0.40
N SER A 50 -1.67 -11.76 -0.12
CA SER A 50 -0.32 -12.00 -0.65
C SER A 50 0.30 -13.31 -0.13
N LEU A 51 0.06 -13.66 1.13
CA LEU A 51 0.50 -14.94 1.70
C LEU A 51 -0.22 -16.14 1.08
N SER A 52 -1.53 -16.05 0.83
CA SER A 52 -2.30 -17.09 0.17
C SER A 52 -1.80 -17.36 -1.26
N ILE A 53 -1.51 -16.30 -2.02
CA ILE A 53 -0.92 -16.39 -3.37
C ILE A 53 0.43 -17.11 -3.31
N THR A 54 1.29 -16.72 -2.37
CA THR A 54 2.63 -17.31 -2.20
C THR A 54 2.56 -18.79 -1.82
N LYS A 55 1.63 -19.18 -0.94
CA LYS A 55 1.50 -20.55 -0.43
C LYS A 55 0.95 -21.53 -1.48
N ASN A 56 0.01 -21.11 -2.31
CA ASN A 56 -0.67 -22.00 -3.23
C ASN A 56 0.08 -22.20 -4.56
N GLY A 57 1.25 -21.55 -4.74
CA GLY A 57 2.02 -21.61 -5.99
C GLY A 57 1.27 -21.07 -7.21
N VAL A 58 0.09 -20.49 -6.99
CA VAL A 58 -0.69 -19.84 -8.02
C VAL A 58 -0.01 -18.50 -8.25
N ASN A 59 0.85 -18.45 -9.27
CA ASN A 59 1.10 -17.20 -9.95
C ASN A 59 -0.26 -16.78 -10.53
N LEU A 60 -1.03 -16.01 -9.76
CA LEU A 60 -2.15 -15.26 -10.31
C LEU A 60 -1.50 -14.22 -11.21
N VAL A 61 -1.29 -14.62 -12.46
CA VAL A 61 -0.53 -13.93 -13.49
C VAL A 61 -1.08 -12.54 -13.81
N ASN A 62 -2.16 -12.05 -13.21
CA ASN A 62 -2.88 -10.92 -13.79
C ASN A 62 -3.22 -9.66 -12.99
N ASP A 63 -3.11 -9.50 -11.66
CA ASP A 63 -3.62 -8.21 -11.12
C ASP A 63 -2.92 -7.51 -9.93
N GLU A 64 -1.86 -8.04 -9.31
CA GLU A 64 -1.03 -7.21 -8.42
C GLU A 64 0.26 -7.94 -8.06
N GLY A 65 1.41 -7.36 -8.40
CA GLY A 65 2.70 -7.91 -7.98
C GLY A 65 2.93 -7.72 -6.48
N ILE A 66 3.89 -8.46 -5.91
CA ILE A 66 4.36 -8.21 -4.53
C ILE A 66 4.82 -6.76 -4.35
N ARG A 67 5.36 -6.13 -5.39
CA ARG A 67 5.74 -4.72 -5.39
C ARG A 67 4.53 -3.81 -5.18
N ASP A 68 3.43 -4.05 -5.88
CA ASP A 68 2.22 -3.24 -5.80
C ASP A 68 1.55 -3.41 -4.44
N THR A 69 1.52 -4.65 -3.94
CA THR A 69 1.10 -4.94 -2.56
C THR A 69 1.91 -4.11 -1.56
N LEU A 70 3.24 -4.12 -1.65
CA LEU A 70 4.09 -3.38 -0.71
C LEU A 70 3.91 -1.86 -0.81
N LEU A 71 3.65 -1.32 -2.01
CA LEU A 71 3.29 0.09 -2.19
C LEU A 71 1.94 0.43 -1.57
N ASP A 72 0.93 -0.43 -1.71
CA ASP A 72 -0.36 -0.25 -1.06
C ASP A 72 -0.22 -0.27 0.46
N LEU A 73 0.58 -1.20 1.01
CA LEU A 73 0.86 -1.24 2.45
C LEU A 73 1.58 0.02 2.94
N HIS A 74 2.52 0.56 2.15
CA HIS A 74 3.16 1.85 2.44
C HIS A 74 2.14 2.98 2.51
N ASN A 75 1.24 3.07 1.53
CA ASN A 75 0.18 4.08 1.51
C ASN A 75 -0.84 3.88 2.63
N TYR A 76 -1.20 2.65 2.99
CA TYR A 76 -2.09 2.39 4.14
C TYR A 76 -1.45 2.84 5.45
N ALA A 77 -0.16 2.61 5.66
CA ALA A 77 0.52 3.13 6.84
C ALA A 77 0.50 4.68 6.88
N ALA A 78 0.74 5.35 5.74
CA ALA A 78 0.65 6.80 5.64
C ALA A 78 -0.77 7.33 5.91
N MET A 79 -1.79 6.70 5.32
CA MET A 79 -3.20 7.02 5.55
C MET A 79 -3.62 6.84 7.02
N ALA A 80 -3.13 5.79 7.70
CA ALA A 80 -3.39 5.59 9.12
C ALA A 80 -2.78 6.72 9.97
N LEU A 81 -1.57 7.18 9.61
CA LEU A 81 -0.93 8.32 10.27
C LEU A 81 -1.69 9.62 10.02
N MET A 82 -2.16 9.87 8.80
CA MET A 82 -3.01 11.03 8.48
C MET A 82 -4.23 11.08 9.42
N LEU A 83 -4.92 9.95 9.61
CA LEU A 83 -6.09 9.84 10.49
C LEU A 83 -5.75 9.92 11.99
N LEU A 84 -4.50 9.64 12.39
CA LEU A 84 -4.05 9.78 13.77
C LEU A 84 -3.68 11.23 14.11
N ASP A 85 -3.19 11.97 13.13
CA ASP A 85 -2.67 13.33 13.28
C ASP A 85 -3.71 14.42 12.92
N GLU A 86 -4.91 14.03 12.49
CA GLU A 86 -6.11 14.88 12.33
C GLU A 86 -6.68 15.36 13.68
#